data_AF-A0A959BNS5-F1
#
_entry.id   AF-A0A959BNS5-F1
#
_cell.length_a   1.000
_cell.length_b   1.000
_cell.length_c   1.000
_cell.angle_alpha   90.00
_cell.angle_beta   90.00
_cell.angle_gamma   90.00
#
_symmetry.space_group_name_H-M   'P 1'
#
loop_
_entity.id
_entity.type
_entity.pdbx_description
1 polymer ?
#
loop_
_entity_poly.entity_id
_entity_poly.type
_entity_poly.pdbx_seq_one_letter_code
_entity_poly.pdbx_strand_id
1 'polypeptide(L)'
;MSNTGLMPLPQATSWLKELKFYEREITSCERSLEEIVANARTPRDLILAEHFQNQFILQRYNLRRLKHQLKWLAQAPREAFQKLIGEVQFFIRLFKSLLQDFDHFMAPFFHLTALPKNNHPA
;
A
#
# COMPACT_ATOMS: atom_id res chain seq x y z
N MET A 1 -4.07 -13.76 -38.47
CA MET A 1 -4.51 -12.50 -37.84
C MET A 1 -3.64 -12.25 -36.62
N SER A 2 -2.65 -11.38 -36.75
CA SER A 2 -1.62 -11.15 -35.72
C SER A 2 -2.13 -10.14 -34.71
N ASN A 3 -2.73 -10.61 -33.62
CA ASN A 3 -3.15 -9.74 -32.52
C ASN A 3 -1.89 -9.31 -31.75
N THR A 4 -1.45 -8.08 -31.98
CA THR A 4 -0.25 -7.47 -31.40
C THR A 4 -0.24 -7.59 -29.88
N GLY A 5 0.63 -8.44 -29.34
CA GLY A 5 0.79 -8.71 -27.91
C GLY A 5 1.52 -7.61 -27.12
N LEU A 6 1.45 -6.36 -27.59
CA LEU A 6 1.92 -5.19 -26.86
C LEU A 6 0.85 -4.79 -25.85
N MET A 7 1.28 -4.40 -24.65
CA MET A 7 0.38 -3.70 -23.74
C MET A 7 -0.20 -2.47 -24.45
N PRO A 8 -1.52 -2.24 -24.42
CA PRO A 8 -2.04 -0.94 -24.80
C PRO A 8 -1.42 0.10 -23.87
N LEU A 9 -0.76 1.13 -24.42
CA LEU A 9 -0.24 2.29 -23.67
C LEU A 9 -1.23 2.84 -22.60
N PRO A 10 -2.56 2.84 -22.83
CA PRO A 10 -3.54 3.18 -21.81
C PRO A 10 -3.49 2.31 -20.54
N GLN A 11 -3.22 1.01 -20.67
CA GLN A 11 -3.20 0.08 -19.54
C GLN A 11 -1.94 0.26 -18.68
N ALA A 12 -0.76 0.44 -19.31
CA ALA A 12 0.48 0.76 -18.60
C ALA A 12 0.32 2.06 -17.78
N THR A 13 -0.31 3.06 -18.40
CA THR A 13 -0.59 4.35 -17.76
C THR A 13 -1.56 4.19 -16.58
N SER A 14 -2.57 3.32 -16.70
CA SER A 14 -3.49 3.00 -15.60
C SER A 14 -2.75 2.39 -14.40
N TRP A 15 -1.91 1.37 -14.63
CA TRP A 15 -1.14 0.77 -13.54
C TRP A 15 -0.13 1.74 -12.92
N LEU A 16 0.50 2.61 -13.70
CA LEU A 16 1.36 3.65 -13.13
C LEU A 16 0.57 4.62 -12.24
N LYS A 17 -0.68 4.93 -12.56
CA LYS A 17 -1.56 5.74 -11.69
C LYS A 17 -1.92 4.98 -10.40
N GLU A 18 -2.26 3.70 -10.53
CA GLU A 18 -2.62 2.85 -9.39
C GLU A 18 -1.41 2.64 -8.44
N LEU A 19 -0.21 2.37 -8.97
CA LEU A 19 1.00 2.29 -8.16
C LEU A 19 1.34 3.64 -7.51
N LYS A 20 1.10 4.77 -8.17
CA LYS A 20 1.24 6.10 -7.52
C LYS A 20 0.23 6.32 -6.41
N PHE A 21 -0.97 5.75 -6.53
CA PHE A 21 -1.95 5.77 -5.44
C PHE A 21 -1.41 5.01 -4.23
N TYR A 22 -0.93 3.77 -4.40
CA TYR A 22 -0.37 3.00 -3.30
C TYR A 22 0.87 3.63 -2.64
N GLU A 23 1.69 4.36 -3.39
CA GLU A 23 2.81 5.11 -2.81
C GLU A 23 2.35 6.19 -1.83
N ARG A 24 1.21 6.83 -2.11
CA ARG A 24 0.59 7.78 -1.19
C ARG A 24 -0.03 7.09 0.01
N GLU A 25 -0.71 5.95 -0.21
CA GLU A 25 -1.28 5.15 0.87
C GLU A 25 -0.21 4.71 1.87
N ILE A 26 0.93 4.17 1.39
CA ILE A 26 2.08 3.82 2.26
C ILE A 26 2.49 5.01 3.12
N THR A 27 2.63 6.19 2.50
CA THR A 27 3.04 7.41 3.22
C THR A 27 1.98 7.85 4.25
N SER A 28 0.71 7.63 3.97
CA SER A 28 -0.38 7.89 4.92
C SER A 28 -0.32 6.93 6.11
N CYS A 29 -0.19 5.63 5.84
CA CYS A 29 -0.10 4.60 6.88
C CYS A 29 1.14 4.78 7.77
N GLU A 30 2.29 5.15 7.19
CA GLU A 30 3.51 5.47 7.95
C GLU A 30 3.30 6.63 8.93
N ARG A 31 2.59 7.69 8.53
CA ARG A 31 2.24 8.80 9.45
C ARG A 31 1.33 8.33 10.59
N SER A 32 0.32 7.51 10.27
CA SER A 32 -0.54 6.94 11.30
C SER A 32 0.23 6.02 12.26
N LEU A 33 1.23 5.30 11.77
CA LEU A 33 2.14 4.52 12.61
C LEU A 33 2.99 5.39 13.53
N GLU A 34 3.52 6.52 13.04
CA GLU A 34 4.27 7.47 13.86
C GLU A 34 3.43 7.97 15.04
N GLU A 35 2.16 8.28 14.79
CA GLU A 35 1.20 8.67 15.84
C GLU A 35 0.97 7.55 16.86
N ILE A 36 0.82 6.30 16.41
CA ILE A 36 0.68 5.15 17.33
C ILE A 36 1.93 4.97 18.17
N VAL A 37 3.11 4.99 17.56
CA VAL A 37 4.38 4.79 18.27
C VAL A 37 4.55 5.86 19.34
N ALA A 38 4.20 7.12 19.03
CA ALA A 38 4.24 8.22 19.99
C ALA A 38 3.26 8.04 21.18
N ASN A 39 2.14 7.33 20.96
CA ASN A 39 1.08 7.10 21.95
C ASN A 39 1.02 5.66 22.48
N ALA A 40 2.03 4.83 22.18
CA ALA A 40 2.05 3.42 22.51
C ALA A 40 2.00 3.21 24.03
N ARG A 41 1.10 2.34 24.48
CA ARG A 41 0.89 2.09 25.92
C ARG A 41 1.47 0.76 26.36
N THR A 42 1.71 -0.14 25.42
CA THR A 42 2.22 -1.48 25.69
C THR A 42 3.38 -1.84 24.76
N PRO A 43 4.31 -2.72 25.18
CA PRO A 43 5.34 -3.25 24.30
C PRO A 43 4.75 -3.96 23.06
N ARG A 44 3.54 -4.51 23.19
CA ARG A 44 2.83 -5.16 22.09
C ARG A 44 2.48 -4.18 20.98
N ASP A 45 2.08 -2.95 21.31
CA ASP A 45 1.75 -1.91 20.33
C ASP A 45 2.98 -1.56 19.48
N LEU A 46 4.15 -1.48 20.12
CA LEU A 46 5.42 -1.20 19.45
C LEU A 46 5.84 -2.35 18.51
N ILE A 47 5.70 -3.60 18.95
CA ILE A 47 6.02 -4.78 18.11
C ILE A 47 5.11 -4.83 16.88
N LEU A 48 3.81 -4.54 17.05
CA LEU A 48 2.87 -4.50 15.92
C LEU A 48 3.15 -3.32 14.99
N ALA A 49 3.48 -2.15 15.54
CA ALA A 49 3.89 -1.00 14.74
C ALA A 49 5.16 -1.28 13.91
N GLU A 50 6.17 -1.92 14.50
CA GLU A 50 7.39 -2.35 13.80
C GLU A 50 7.07 -3.37 12.70
N HIS A 51 6.17 -4.31 12.95
CA HIS A 51 5.72 -5.27 11.93
C HIS A 51 5.19 -4.55 10.69
N PHE A 52 4.27 -3.59 10.85
CA PHE A 52 3.71 -2.84 9.72
C PHE A 52 4.73 -1.91 9.07
N GLN A 53 5.59 -1.26 9.85
CA GLN A 53 6.68 -0.45 9.31
C GLN A 53 7.58 -1.27 8.36
N ASN A 54 7.98 -2.47 8.79
CA ASN A 54 8.79 -3.38 7.97
C ASN A 54 8.06 -3.80 6.68
N GLN A 55 6.76 -4.09 6.78
CA GLN A 55 5.96 -4.39 5.59
C GLN A 55 5.90 -3.21 4.63
N PHE A 56 5.67 -1.98 5.12
CA PHE A 56 5.61 -0.79 4.28
C PHE A 56 6.94 -0.48 3.59
N ILE A 57 8.08 -0.65 4.28
CA ILE A 57 9.41 -0.55 3.67
C ILE A 57 9.55 -1.53 2.50
N LEU A 58 9.18 -2.80 2.70
CA LEU A 58 9.23 -3.82 1.65
C LEU A 58 8.31 -3.48 0.48
N GLN A 59 7.08 -3.02 0.74
CA GLN A 59 6.16 -2.66 -0.33
C GLN A 59 6.59 -1.42 -1.09
N ARG A 60 7.23 -0.45 -0.44
CA ARG A 60 7.84 0.73 -1.09
C ARG A 60 8.96 0.31 -2.06
N TYR A 61 9.77 -0.66 -1.68
CA TYR A 61 10.78 -1.25 -2.57
C TYR A 61 10.14 -1.94 -3.79
N ASN A 62 9.15 -2.80 -3.56
CA ASN A 62 8.43 -3.48 -4.64
C ASN A 62 7.76 -2.50 -5.61
N LEU A 63 7.12 -1.46 -5.07
CA LEU A 63 6.45 -0.43 -5.84
C LEU A 63 7.43 0.36 -6.72
N ARG A 64 8.60 0.71 -6.19
CA ARG A 64 9.66 1.36 -6.97
C ARG A 64 10.14 0.46 -8.11
N ARG A 65 10.36 -0.84 -7.83
CA ARG A 65 10.76 -1.84 -8.83
C ARG A 65 9.72 -1.95 -9.95
N LEU A 66 8.44 -2.10 -9.60
CA LEU A 66 7.34 -2.24 -10.57
C LEU A 66 7.16 -0.98 -11.42
N LYS A 67 7.20 0.21 -10.81
CA LYS A 67 7.16 1.49 -11.56
C LYS A 67 8.32 1.60 -12.54
N HIS A 68 9.51 1.17 -12.14
CA HIS A 68 10.67 1.15 -13.03
C HIS A 68 10.43 0.20 -14.20
N GLN A 69 10.07 -1.05 -13.95
CA GLN A 69 9.80 -2.05 -15.00
C GLN A 69 8.69 -1.59 -15.98
N LEU A 70 7.62 -0.96 -15.48
CA LEU A 70 6.54 -0.43 -16.32
C LEU A 70 6.99 0.69 -17.25
N LYS A 71 7.94 1.54 -16.84
CA LYS A 71 8.47 2.61 -17.69
C LYS A 71 9.25 2.07 -18.89
N TRP A 72 9.93 0.94 -18.72
CA TRP A 72 10.76 0.32 -19.76
C TRP A 72 10.03 -0.76 -20.56
N LEU A 73 8.74 -0.97 -20.28
CA LEU A 73 7.95 -2.04 -20.88
C LEU A 73 7.82 -1.96 -22.39
N ALA A 74 7.85 -0.74 -22.95
CA ALA A 74 7.81 -0.52 -24.40
C ALA A 74 9.01 -1.15 -25.15
N GLN A 75 10.09 -1.45 -24.43
CA GLN A 75 11.33 -2.03 -24.98
C GLN A 75 11.53 -3.49 -24.54
N ALA A 76 10.57 -4.07 -23.79
CA ALA A 76 10.72 -5.39 -23.20
C ALA A 76 10.18 -6.51 -24.14
N PRO A 77 10.77 -7.71 -24.10
CA PRO A 77 10.23 -8.88 -24.79
C PRO A 77 8.88 -9.32 -24.19
N ARG A 78 8.08 -10.04 -24.99
CA ARG A 78 6.69 -10.38 -24.67
C ARG A 78 6.54 -11.21 -23.38
N GLU A 79 7.51 -12.07 -23.11
CA GLU A 79 7.54 -12.93 -21.92
C GLU A 79 7.75 -12.09 -20.66
N ALA A 80 8.60 -11.06 -20.74
CA ALA A 80 8.80 -10.10 -19.65
C ALA A 80 7.53 -9.29 -19.37
N PHE A 81 6.73 -9.01 -20.42
CA PHE A 81 5.45 -8.35 -20.27
C PHE A 81 4.47 -9.19 -19.42
N GLN A 82 4.25 -10.46 -19.78
CA GLN A 82 3.33 -11.34 -19.05
C GLN A 82 3.73 -11.51 -17.58
N LYS A 83 5.03 -11.68 -17.33
CA LYS A 83 5.57 -11.74 -15.96
C LYS A 83 5.25 -10.47 -15.19
N LEU A 84 5.47 -9.30 -15.80
CA LEU A 84 5.17 -8.02 -15.15
C LEU A 84 3.69 -7.84 -14.83
N ILE A 85 2.78 -8.28 -15.71
CA ILE A 85 1.34 -8.28 -15.40
C ILE A 85 1.07 -9.06 -14.11
N GLY A 86 1.59 -10.28 -14.02
CA GLY A 86 1.42 -11.14 -12.86
C GLY A 86 1.99 -10.52 -11.59
N GLU A 87 3.18 -9.91 -11.67
CA GLU A 87 3.80 -9.22 -10.54
C GLU A 87 2.97 -8.01 -10.07
N VAL A 88 2.46 -7.19 -10.99
CA VAL A 88 1.61 -6.03 -10.66
C VAL A 88 0.30 -6.50 -10.01
N GLN A 89 -0.38 -7.49 -10.58
CA GLN A 89 -1.63 -8.01 -10.01
C GLN A 89 -1.43 -8.66 -8.64
N PHE A 90 -0.31 -9.38 -8.46
CA PHE A 90 0.05 -9.95 -7.17
C PHE A 90 0.30 -8.85 -6.14
N PHE A 91 1.09 -7.84 -6.49
CA PHE A 91 1.35 -6.69 -5.63
C PHE A 91 0.05 -5.99 -5.21
N ILE A 92 -0.87 -5.72 -6.15
CA ILE A 92 -2.15 -5.06 -5.85
C ILE A 92 -2.96 -5.88 -4.83
N ARG A 93 -3.05 -7.21 -5.00
CA ARG A 93 -3.78 -8.07 -4.06
C ARG A 93 -3.13 -8.11 -2.68
N LEU A 94 -1.81 -8.29 -2.64
CA LEU A 94 -1.04 -8.31 -1.40
C LEU A 94 -1.18 -6.98 -0.65
N PHE A 95 -1.05 -5.87 -1.36
CA PHE A 95 -1.10 -4.54 -0.76
C PHE A 95 -2.49 -4.21 -0.24
N LYS A 96 -3.56 -4.60 -0.95
CA LYS A 96 -4.93 -4.47 -0.44
C LYS A 96 -5.16 -5.24 0.85
N SER A 97 -4.64 -6.48 0.95
CA SER A 97 -4.71 -7.26 2.19
C SER A 97 -3.96 -6.56 3.32
N LEU A 98 -2.74 -6.07 3.04
CA LEU A 98 -1.94 -5.34 4.03
C LEU A 98 -2.67 -4.10 4.57
N LEU A 99 -3.35 -3.33 3.70
CA LEU A 99 -4.15 -2.18 4.13
C LEU A 99 -5.32 -2.60 5.03
N GLN A 100 -6.02 -3.70 4.70
CA GLN A 100 -7.10 -4.21 5.55
C GLN A 100 -6.59 -4.66 6.93
N ASP A 101 -5.46 -5.35 6.96
CA ASP A 101 -4.82 -5.76 8.21
C ASP A 101 -4.38 -4.54 9.04
N PHE A 102 -3.87 -3.51 8.37
CA PHE A 102 -3.49 -2.25 8.99
C PHE A 102 -4.70 -1.51 9.56
N ASP A 103 -5.79 -1.39 8.80
CA ASP A 103 -7.03 -0.76 9.28
C ASP A 103 -7.57 -1.47 10.53
N HIS A 104 -7.52 -2.80 10.55
CA HIS A 104 -7.92 -3.58 11.72
C HIS A 104 -7.03 -3.32 12.93
N PHE A 105 -5.71 -3.22 12.72
CA PHE A 105 -4.75 -2.83 13.75
C PHE A 105 -5.00 -1.42 14.28
N MET A 106 -5.35 -0.48 13.40
CA MET A 106 -5.59 0.92 13.77
C MET A 106 -6.93 1.14 14.50
N ALA A 107 -7.93 0.28 14.28
CA ALA A 107 -9.30 0.49 14.77
C ALA A 107 -9.39 0.85 16.28
N PRO A 108 -8.68 0.18 17.21
CA PRO A 108 -8.73 0.52 18.63
C PRO A 108 -8.21 1.94 18.95
N PHE A 109 -7.26 2.45 18.16
CA PHE A 109 -6.65 3.76 18.38
C PHE A 109 -7.58 4.92 17.97
N PHE A 110 -8.44 4.70 16.97
CA PHE A 110 -9.44 5.69 16.54
C PHE A 110 -10.68 5.75 17.44
N HIS A 111 -10.96 4.71 18.22
CA HIS A 111 -12.03 4.74 19.21
C HIS A 111 -11.65 5.52 20.49
N LEU A 112 -10.36 5.73 20.76
CA LEU A 112 -9.86 6.45 21.94
C LEU A 112 -9.92 7.98 21.83
N THR A 113 -10.17 8.53 20.64
CA THR A 113 -10.36 9.99 20.43
C THR A 113 -11.80 10.47 20.66
N ALA A 114 -12.75 9.55 20.88
CA ALA A 114 -14.10 9.91 21.31
C ALA A 114 -14.14 10.08 22.83
N LEU A 115 -13.65 11.21 23.35
CA LEU A 115 -13.98 11.65 24.70
C LEU A 115 -15.51 11.64 24.89
N PRO A 116 -16.04 11.20 26.05
CA PRO A 116 -17.47 11.26 26.30
C PRO A 116 -17.92 12.71 26.18
N LYS A 117 -18.97 12.95 25.39
CA LYS A 117 -19.69 14.23 25.43
C LYS A 117 -20.14 14.43 26.87
N ASN A 118 -19.50 15.37 27.56
CA ASN A 118 -19.86 15.75 28.92
C ASN A 118 -21.37 15.97 28.98
N ASN A 119 -22.01 15.24 29.89
CA ASN A 119 -23.34 15.54 30.38
C ASN A 119 -23.33 16.99 30.89
N HIS A 120 -24.03 17.89 30.19
CA HIS A 120 -24.52 19.10 30.82
C HIS A 120 -26.00 18.90 31.13
N PRO A 121 -26.39 18.91 32.42
CA PRO A 121 -27.79 19.00 32.79
C PRO A 121 -28.29 20.42 32.51
N ALA A 122 -29.45 20.53 31.89
CA ALA A 122 -30.33 21.69 31.97
C ALA A 122 -31.71 21.18 32.40
#